data_AF-A0A3B9INA4-F1
#
_entry.id   AF-A0A3B9INA4-F1
#
_cell.length_a   1.000
_cell.length_b   1.000
_cell.length_c   1.000
_cell.angle_alpha   90.00
_cell.angle_beta   90.00
_cell.angle_gamma   90.00
#
_symmetry.space_group_name_H-M   'P 1'
#
loop_
_entity.id
_entity.type
_entity.pdbx_description
1 polymer ?
#
loop_
_entity_poly.entity_id
_entity_poly.type
_entity_poly.pdbx_seq_one_letter_code
_entity_poly.pdbx_strand_id
1 'polypeptide(L)' 'TLVMVTHEMRFAREVCDELVFMHQGRIHERGAPAELFAAQRTPELAAFIGG' A
#
# COMPACT_ATOMS: atom_id res chain seq x y z
N THR A 1 11.90 -10.18 11.15
CA THR A 1 10.72 -9.71 10.40
C THR A 1 10.03 -8.63 11.20
N LEU A 2 9.83 -7.47 10.61
CA LEU A 2 9.07 -6.36 11.18
C LEU A 2 7.70 -6.32 10.48
N VAL A 3 6.63 -6.15 11.24
CA VAL A 3 5.30 -5.87 10.70
C VAL A 3 4.84 -4.55 11.29
N MET A 4 4.42 -3.64 10.42
CA MET A 4 4.02 -2.29 10.78
C MET A 4 2.69 -1.97 10.11
N VAL A 5 1.86 -1.21 10.81
CA VAL A 5 0.58 -0.71 10.30
C VAL A 5 0.63 0.81 10.36
N THR A 6 0.39 1.46 9.22
CA THR A 6 0.37 2.92 9.13
C THR A 6 -0.64 3.35 8.06
N HIS A 7 -1.15 4.56 8.19
CA HIS A 7 -1.93 5.25 7.15
C HIS A 7 -1.06 6.18 6.29
N GLU A 8 0.22 6.35 6.64
CA GLU A 8 1.16 7.17 5.89
C GLU A 8 1.89 6.35 4.82
N MET A 9 1.32 6.32 3.62
CA MET A 9 1.84 5.54 2.49
C MET A 9 3.26 5.95 2.07
N ARG A 10 3.60 7.24 2.14
CA ARG A 10 4.94 7.73 1.78
C ARG A 10 6.02 7.14 2.69
N PHE A 11 5.75 7.06 3.99
CA PHE A 11 6.65 6.45 4.95
C PHE A 11 6.78 4.94 4.73
N ALA A 12 5.65 4.26 4.52
CA ALA A 12 5.63 2.83 4.24
C ALA A 12 6.44 2.48 2.98
N ARG A 13 6.41 3.34 1.96
CA ARG A 13 7.22 3.20 0.74
C ARG A 13 8.72 3.29 0.98
N GLU A 14 9.16 4.08 1.96
CA GLU A 14 10.59 4.32 2.22
C GLU A 14 11.21 3.24 3.10
N VAL A 15 10.42 2.56 3.92
CA VAL A 15 10.92 1.67 4.98
C VAL A 15 10.57 0.19 4.74
N CYS A 16 9.48 -0.12 4.03
CA CYS A 16 9.02 -1.50 3.87
C CYS A 16 9.48 -2.13 2.55
N ASP A 17 9.84 -3.41 2.60
CA ASP A 17 10.13 -4.21 1.40
C ASP A 17 8.85 -4.67 0.68
N GLU A 18 7.75 -4.84 1.44
CA GLU A 18 6.46 -5.30 0.95
C GLU A 18 5.33 -4.49 1.61
N LEU A 19 4.31 -4.16 0.82
CA LEU A 19 3.11 -3.47 1.29
C LEU A 19 1.88 -4.34 1.08
N VAL A 20 0.95 -4.24 2.03
CA VAL A 20 -0.38 -4.83 1.97
C VAL A 20 -1.38 -3.72 2.21
N PHE A 21 -2.17 -3.40 1.20
CA PHE A 21 -3.28 -2.46 1.32
C PHE A 21 -4.57 -3.23 1.63
N MET A 22 -5.21 -2.83 2.73
CA MET A 22 -6.47 -3.42 3.18
C MET A 22 -7.59 -2.39 3.16
N HIS A 23 -8.75 -2.80 2.65
CA HIS A 23 -9.98 -2.02 2.68
C HIS A 23 -11.15 -2.93 3.05
N GLN A 24 -12.01 -2.47 3.97
CA GLN A 24 -13.18 -3.22 4.47
C GLN A 24 -12.88 -4.67 4.91
N GLY A 25 -11.75 -4.86 5.60
CA GLY A 25 -11.33 -6.18 6.10
C GLY A 25 -10.84 -7.15 5.01
N ARG A 26 -10.61 -6.67 3.79
CA ARG A 26 -10.07 -7.47 2.67
C ARG A 26 -8.73 -6.90 2.22
N ILE A 27 -7.82 -7.77 1.79
CA ILE A 27 -6.60 -7.35 1.10
C ILE A 27 -7.00 -6.98 -0.33
N HIS A 28 -6.82 -5.72 -0.70
CA HIS A 28 -7.09 -5.23 -2.05
C HIS A 28 -5.84 -5.38 -2.91
N GLU A 29 -4.68 -4.97 -2.40
CA GLU A 29 -3.41 -5.12 -3.10
C GLU A 29 -2.27 -5.51 -2.17
N ARG A 30 -1.32 -6.26 -2.74
CA ARG A 30 -0.08 -6.68 -2.08
C ARG A 30 1.03 -6.69 -3.12
N GLY A 31 2.20 -6.20 -2.74
CA GLY A 31 3.39 -6.19 -3.60
C GLY A 31 4.47 -5.24 -3.11
N ALA A 32 5.51 -5.08 -3.92
CA ALA A 32 6.58 -4.13 -3.64
C ALA A 32 6.04 -2.68 -3.69
N PRO A 33 6.54 -1.76 -2.84
CA PRO A 33 6.10 -0.37 -2.87
C PRO A 33 6.25 0.28 -4.24
N ALA A 34 7.34 0.03 -4.97
CA ALA A 34 7.54 0.62 -6.29
C ALA A 34 6.42 0.25 -7.28
N GLU A 35 5.92 -0.99 -7.23
CA GLU A 35 4.87 -1.48 -8.13
C GLU A 35 3.51 -0.90 -7.76
N LEU A 36 3.15 -0.93 -6.46
CA LEU A 36 1.85 -0.44 -5.98
C LEU A 36 1.67 1.07 -6.20
N PHE A 37 2.77 1.84 -6.25
CA PHE A 37 2.72 3.28 -6.53
C PHE A 37 2.84 3.63 -8.01
N ALA A 38 3.49 2.79 -8.82
CA ALA A 38 3.62 3.02 -10.26
C ALA A 38 2.40 2.54 -11.05
N ALA A 39 1.75 1.47 -10.60
CA ALA A 39 0.64 0.83 -11.32
C ALA A 39 -0.39 0.27 -10.34
N GLN A 40 -1.22 1.15 -9.75
CA GLN A 40 -2.34 0.72 -8.91
C GLN A 40 -3.30 -0.15 -9.73
N ARG A 41 -3.72 -1.30 -9.18
CA ARG A 41 -4.67 -2.20 -9.86
C ARG A 41 -6.10 -1.99 -9.38
N THR A 42 -6.28 -1.38 -8.22
CA THR A 42 -7.57 -1.19 -7.57
C THR A 42 -7.92 0.29 -7.44
N PRO A 43 -9.20 0.67 -7.65
CA PRO A 43 -9.63 2.04 -7.49
C PRO A 43 -9.49 2.53 -6.04
N GLU A 44 -9.61 1.64 -5.05
CA GLU A 44 -9.47 2.00 -3.64
C GLU A 44 -8.04 2.41 -3.30
N LEU A 45 -7.02 1.69 -3.80
CA LEU A 45 -5.63 2.08 -3.57
C LEU A 45 -5.30 3.39 -4.29
N ALA A 46 -5.79 3.56 -5.52
CA ALA A 46 -5.61 4.80 -6.27
C ALA A 46 -6.23 6.01 -5.56
N ALA A 47 -7.44 5.85 -5.01
CA ALA A 47 -8.11 6.89 -4.22
C ALA A 47 -7.35 7.19 -2.92
N PHE A 48 -6.73 6.19 -2.30
CA PHE A 48 -5.98 6.34 -1.05
C PHE A 48 -4.63 7.06 -1.25
N ILE A 49 -3.92 6.79 -2.36
CA ILE A 49 -2.61 7.40 -2.66
C ILE A 49 -2.75 8.78 -3.33
N GLY A 50 -3.79 8.98 -4.15
CA GLY A 50 -4.00 10.21 -4.90
C GLY A 50 -4.66 11.35 -4.12
N GLY A 51 -5.05 11.10 -2.87
CA GLY A 51 -5.61 12.10 -1.94
C GLY A 51 -4.55 12.89 -1.18
#